data_AF-A0A094Q0W0-F1
#
_entry.id   AF-A0A094Q0W0-F1
#
_cell.length_a   1.000
_cell.length_b   1.000
_cell.length_c   1.000
_cell.angle_alpha   90.00
_cell.angle_beta   90.00
_cell.angle_gamma   90.00
#
_symmetry.space_group_name_H-M   'P 1'
#
loop_
_entity.id
_entity.type
_entity.pdbx_description
1 polymer ?
#
loop_
_entity_poly.entity_id
_entity_poly.type
_entity_poly.pdbx_seq_one_letter_code
_entity_poly.pdbx_strand_id
1 'polypeptide(L)'
;ANYFFALGLDNEFKNAGKKAMSLLAHPGLSHTNLQVETFDRGAAGWAGTVSKYLAARVGMEPSEGARPQIRAALDPKAKGGEFYSPRFGNNGAPVKHPILRTRNKANIRKLWELSEKETGISIQP
;
A
#
# COMPACT_ATOMS: atom_id res chain seq x y z
N ALA A 1 4.58 -3.64 6.72
CA ALA A 1 5.86 -3.16 6.13
C ALA A 1 5.63 -2.03 5.13
N ASN A 2 4.92 -2.28 4.03
CA ASN A 2 4.76 -1.35 2.89
C ASN A 2 4.38 0.08 3.27
N TYR A 3 3.50 0.26 4.26
CA TYR A 3 3.10 1.58 4.75
C TYR A 3 4.30 2.42 5.23
N PHE A 4 5.13 1.85 6.09
CA PHE A 4 6.32 2.53 6.60
C PHE A 4 7.44 2.60 5.57
N PHE A 5 7.56 1.59 4.71
CA PHE A 5 8.52 1.58 3.62
C PHE A 5 8.28 2.74 2.65
N ALA A 6 7.03 2.95 2.21
CA ALA A 6 6.69 4.02 1.27
C ALA A 6 6.99 5.41 1.85
N LEU A 7 6.72 5.62 3.14
CA LEU A 7 7.05 6.87 3.84
C LEU A 7 8.57 7.07 3.99
N GLY A 8 9.30 5.99 4.29
CA GLY A 8 10.76 6.01 4.37
C GLY A 8 11.40 6.35 3.03
N LEU A 9 11.03 5.63 1.97
CA LEU A 9 11.54 5.84 0.62
C LEU A 9 11.28 7.26 0.11
N ASP A 10 10.12 7.82 0.44
CA ASP A 10 9.80 9.20 0.06
C ASP A 10 10.73 10.23 0.75
N ASN A 11 11.07 9.99 2.02
CA ASN A 11 12.05 10.82 2.72
C ASN A 11 13.44 10.69 2.09
N GLU A 12 13.86 9.48 1.71
CA GLU A 12 15.16 9.28 1.05
C GLU A 12 15.23 9.99 -0.30
N PHE A 13 14.19 9.92 -1.13
CA PHE A 13 14.15 10.68 -2.38
C PHE A 13 14.27 12.19 -2.16
N LYS A 14 13.60 12.72 -1.12
CA LYS A 14 13.69 14.14 -0.76
C LYS A 14 15.09 14.52 -0.27
N ASN A 15 15.69 13.72 0.61
CA ASN A 15 17.03 13.95 1.15
C ASN A 15 18.10 13.92 0.04
N ALA A 16 17.97 12.99 -0.91
CA ALA A 16 18.88 12.86 -2.05
C ALA A 16 18.55 13.79 -3.24
N GLY A 17 17.58 14.70 -3.09
CA GLY A 17 17.18 15.65 -4.14
C GLY A 17 16.66 15.01 -5.43
N LYS A 18 16.14 13.77 -5.36
CA LYS A 18 15.64 13.04 -6.53
C LYS A 18 14.29 13.58 -6.97
N LYS A 19 14.06 13.65 -8.28
CA LYS A 19 12.74 13.95 -8.87
C LYS A 19 11.86 12.70 -8.93
N ALA A 20 11.75 12.00 -7.80
CA ALA A 20 10.92 10.81 -7.63
C ALA A 20 10.06 10.98 -6.38
N MET A 21 8.90 10.32 -6.35
CA MET A 21 7.99 10.33 -5.21
C MET A 21 7.59 8.91 -4.87
N SER A 22 7.45 8.63 -3.58
CA SER A 22 6.88 7.36 -3.10
C SER A 22 5.52 7.63 -2.47
N LEU A 23 4.51 6.89 -2.91
CA LEU A 23 3.10 7.11 -2.61
C LEU A 23 2.46 5.79 -2.15
N LEU A 24 1.49 5.88 -1.25
CA LEU A 24 0.71 4.73 -0.82
C LEU A 24 -0.59 4.65 -1.63
N ALA A 25 -0.94 3.44 -2.07
CA ALA A 25 -2.23 3.17 -2.69
C ALA A 25 -2.80 1.84 -2.17
N HIS A 26 -4.01 1.89 -1.62
CA HIS A 26 -4.74 0.69 -1.20
C HIS A 26 -5.93 0.48 -2.15
N PRO A 27 -6.13 -0.73 -2.70
CA PRO A 27 -7.19 -0.97 -3.66
C PRO A 27 -8.58 -1.13 -3.02
N GLY A 28 -8.66 -1.12 -1.69
CA GLY A 28 -9.85 -1.49 -0.93
C GLY A 28 -10.03 -2.99 -0.81
N LEU A 29 -11.26 -3.39 -0.50
CA LEU A 29 -11.69 -4.78 -0.60
C LEU A 29 -11.99 -5.03 -2.08
N SER A 30 -11.01 -5.51 -2.82
CA SER A 30 -11.19 -5.83 -4.25
C SER A 30 -11.54 -7.30 -4.44
N HIS A 31 -12.47 -7.56 -5.34
CA HIS A 31 -12.78 -8.88 -5.88
C HIS A 31 -11.61 -9.33 -6.78
N THR A 32 -10.47 -9.64 -6.16
CA THR A 32 -9.28 -10.12 -6.88
C THR A 32 -8.88 -11.50 -6.38
N ASN A 33 -8.28 -12.29 -7.26
CA ASN A 33 -7.75 -13.62 -6.95
C ASN A 33 -6.63 -13.63 -5.89
N LEU A 34 -6.22 -12.48 -5.31
CA LEU A 34 -5.24 -12.41 -4.22
C LEU A 34 -5.69 -13.17 -2.97
N GLN A 35 -7.00 -13.19 -2.69
CA GLN A 35 -7.56 -14.03 -1.62
C GLN A 35 -7.68 -15.50 -2.01
N VAL A 36 -7.64 -15.82 -3.31
CA VAL A 36 -7.65 -17.18 -3.84
C VAL A 36 -6.24 -17.78 -3.78
N GLU A 37 -5.19 -17.05 -4.18
CA GLU A 37 -3.81 -17.52 -4.02
C GLU A 37 -3.37 -17.65 -2.56
N THR A 38 -3.79 -16.73 -1.68
CA THR A 38 -3.49 -16.83 -0.23
C THR A 38 -4.23 -18.01 0.41
N PHE A 39 -5.40 -18.38 -0.14
CA PHE A 39 -6.17 -19.56 0.27
C PHE A 39 -5.52 -20.86 -0.22
N ASP A 40 -5.09 -20.91 -1.48
CA ASP A 40 -4.46 -22.10 -2.07
C ASP A 40 -3.09 -22.42 -1.45
N ARG A 41 -2.42 -21.45 -0.83
CA ARG A 41 -1.18 -21.65 -0.05
C ARG A 41 -1.41 -22.04 1.42
N GLY A 42 -2.65 -22.33 1.83
CA GLY A 42 -2.97 -22.96 3.12
C GLY A 42 -2.90 -22.08 4.37
N ALA A 43 -2.70 -20.76 4.23
CA ALA A 43 -2.37 -19.88 5.35
C ALA A 43 -3.58 -19.26 6.11
N ALA A 44 -4.82 -19.46 5.66
CA ALA A 44 -5.96 -18.65 6.11
C ALA A 44 -7.08 -19.40 6.85
N GLY A 45 -7.10 -20.74 6.85
CA GLY A 45 -8.17 -21.53 7.49
C GLY A 45 -9.59 -21.08 7.12
N TRP A 46 -10.55 -21.25 8.03
CA TRP A 46 -11.97 -20.86 7.86
C TRP A 46 -12.17 -19.35 7.62
N ALA A 47 -11.27 -18.50 8.16
CA ALA A 47 -11.30 -17.05 7.97
C ALA A 47 -11.00 -16.65 6.51
N GLY A 48 -10.19 -17.43 5.79
CA GLY A 48 -9.94 -17.26 4.36
C GLY A 48 -11.19 -17.47 3.50
N THR A 49 -11.99 -18.50 3.82
CA THR A 49 -13.25 -18.80 3.11
C THR A 49 -14.27 -17.68 3.27
N VAL A 50 -14.42 -17.13 4.49
CA VAL A 50 -15.32 -16.01 4.77
C VAL A 50 -14.86 -14.74 4.05
N SER A 51 -13.55 -14.46 4.05
CA SER A 51 -12.97 -13.32 3.35
C SER A 51 -13.19 -13.42 1.83
N LYS A 52 -12.96 -14.61 1.25
CA LYS A 52 -13.21 -14.90 -0.18
C LYS A 52 -14.67 -14.70 -0.55
N TYR A 53 -15.60 -15.19 0.27
CA TYR A 53 -17.03 -15.00 0.04
C TYR A 53 -17.45 -13.52 0.11
N LEU A 54 -16.91 -12.78 1.09
CA LEU A 54 -17.17 -11.34 1.23
C LEU A 54 -16.58 -10.54 0.05
N ALA A 55 -15.32 -10.77 -0.32
CA ALA A 55 -14.75 -10.12 -1.50
C ALA A 55 -15.52 -10.47 -2.78
N ALA A 56 -16.00 -11.71 -2.90
CA ALA A 56 -16.78 -12.14 -4.04
C ALA A 56 -18.14 -11.42 -4.16
N ARG A 57 -18.77 -11.10 -3.03
CA ARG A 57 -20.12 -10.52 -2.95
C ARG A 57 -20.15 -9.00 -2.87
N VAL A 58 -19.17 -8.40 -2.19
CA VAL A 58 -19.18 -6.97 -1.84
C VAL A 58 -17.86 -6.26 -2.17
N GLY A 59 -16.91 -6.95 -2.79
CA GLY A 59 -15.66 -6.38 -3.25
C GLY A 59 -15.85 -5.52 -4.50
N MET A 60 -15.01 -4.51 -4.65
CA MET A 60 -14.92 -3.71 -5.86
C MET A 60 -14.45 -4.57 -7.04
N GLU A 61 -14.95 -4.30 -8.25
CA GLU A 61 -14.40 -4.91 -9.47
C GLU A 61 -12.89 -4.62 -9.59
N PRO A 62 -12.07 -5.50 -10.21
CA PRO A 62 -10.63 -5.27 -10.35
C PRO A 62 -10.28 -3.92 -10.98
N SER A 63 -11.05 -3.48 -11.98
CA SER A 63 -10.90 -2.19 -12.63
C SER A 63 -11.15 -1.03 -11.66
N GLU A 64 -12.10 -1.18 -10.74
CA GLU A 64 -12.38 -0.19 -9.71
C GLU A 64 -11.31 -0.20 -8.60
N GLY A 65 -10.88 -1.39 -8.19
CA GLY A 65 -9.82 -1.59 -7.20
C GLY A 65 -8.47 -1.02 -7.65
N ALA A 66 -8.22 -0.91 -8.95
CA ALA A 66 -7.01 -0.27 -9.51
C ALA A 66 -7.06 1.27 -9.49
N ARG A 67 -8.24 1.88 -9.32
CA ARG A 67 -8.41 3.34 -9.41
C ARG A 67 -7.58 4.12 -8.38
N PRO A 68 -7.43 3.69 -7.11
CA PRO A 68 -6.53 4.36 -6.17
C PRO A 68 -5.08 4.40 -6.63
N GLN A 69 -4.55 3.32 -7.23
CA GLN A 69 -3.19 3.25 -7.76
C GLN A 69 -3.03 4.16 -8.98
N ILE A 70 -3.97 4.10 -9.93
CA ILE A 70 -3.98 4.97 -11.11
C ILE A 70 -4.02 6.44 -10.67
N ARG A 71 -4.90 6.78 -9.71
CA ARG A 71 -4.98 8.14 -9.18
C ARG A 71 -3.68 8.56 -8.50
N ALA A 72 -3.08 7.72 -7.66
CA ALA A 72 -1.80 8.04 -7.02
C ALA A 72 -0.70 8.32 -8.06
N ALA A 73 -0.65 7.55 -9.14
CA ALA A 73 0.36 7.70 -10.19
C ALA A 73 0.14 8.91 -11.12
N LEU A 74 -1.11 9.31 -11.35
CA LEU A 74 -1.47 10.29 -12.39
C LEU A 74 -2.04 11.62 -11.86
N ASP A 75 -2.35 11.75 -10.57
CA ASP A 75 -2.86 13.01 -10.02
C ASP A 75 -1.78 14.10 -10.12
N PRO A 76 -1.99 15.17 -10.92
CA PRO A 76 -0.97 16.21 -11.12
C PRO A 76 -0.69 17.02 -9.85
N LYS A 77 -1.52 16.86 -8.81
CA LYS A 77 -1.34 17.48 -7.50
C LYS A 77 -0.79 16.50 -6.46
N ALA A 78 -0.45 15.28 -6.85
CA ALA A 78 0.12 14.27 -5.96
C ALA A 78 1.42 14.79 -5.33
N LYS A 79 1.58 14.50 -4.04
CA LYS A 79 2.81 14.79 -3.29
C LYS A 79 3.34 13.50 -2.70
N GLY A 80 4.65 13.36 -2.72
CA GLY A 80 5.36 12.29 -2.04
C GLY A 80 4.90 12.10 -0.59
N GLY A 81 4.69 10.84 -0.19
CA GLY A 81 4.24 10.44 1.13
C GLY A 81 2.72 10.50 1.33
N GLU A 82 1.93 10.76 0.29
CA GLU A 82 0.46 10.74 0.37
C GLU A 82 -0.12 9.32 0.25
N PHE A 83 -1.36 9.14 0.73
CA PHE A 83 -2.08 7.88 0.71
C PHE A 83 -3.40 7.99 -0.04
N TYR A 84 -3.59 7.12 -1.04
CA TYR A 84 -4.78 7.03 -1.87
C TYR A 84 -5.51 5.71 -1.59
N SER A 85 -6.80 5.78 -1.32
CA SER A 85 -7.62 4.63 -0.98
C SER A 85 -9.09 4.92 -1.30
N PRO A 86 -9.96 3.92 -1.46
CA PRO A 86 -11.39 4.19 -1.59
C PRO A 86 -11.92 5.01 -0.41
N ARG A 87 -12.95 5.83 -0.67
CA ARG A 87 -13.50 6.79 0.30
C ARG A 87 -13.82 6.14 1.65
N PHE A 88 -14.32 4.92 1.65
CA PHE A 88 -14.72 4.19 2.86
C PHE A 88 -13.69 3.12 3.26
N GLY A 89 -12.46 3.22 2.77
CA GLY A 89 -11.39 2.25 2.98
C GLY A 89 -11.55 1.02 2.11
N ASN A 90 -12.69 0.33 2.21
CA ASN A 90 -12.97 -0.90 1.47
C ASN A 90 -13.57 -0.66 0.09
N ASN A 91 -14.36 0.40 -0.08
CA ASN A 91 -15.03 0.70 -1.34
C ASN A 91 -15.27 2.20 -1.56
N GLY A 92 -15.77 2.53 -2.76
CA GLY A 92 -16.11 3.87 -3.19
C GLY A 92 -15.03 4.55 -4.04
N ALA A 93 -15.25 5.83 -4.35
CA ALA A 93 -14.33 6.60 -5.21
C ALA A 93 -12.92 6.69 -4.60
N PRO A 94 -11.85 6.67 -5.43
CA PRO A 94 -10.49 6.84 -4.94
C PRO A 94 -10.32 8.25 -4.39
N VAL A 95 -9.90 8.39 -3.13
CA VAL A 95 -9.64 9.68 -2.48
C VAL A 95 -8.30 9.66 -1.76
N LYS A 96 -7.80 10.86 -1.46
CA LYS A 96 -6.65 11.00 -0.57
C LYS A 96 -7.10 10.86 0.89
N HIS A 97 -6.37 10.06 1.65
CA HIS A 97 -6.54 9.90 3.09
C HIS A 97 -5.36 10.48 3.85
N PRO A 98 -5.56 10.93 5.10
CA PRO A 98 -4.46 11.36 5.95
C PRO A 98 -3.53 10.17 6.28
N ILE A 99 -2.23 10.45 6.36
CA ILE A 99 -1.27 9.50 6.91
C ILE A 99 -1.48 9.43 8.42
N LEU A 100 -1.86 8.26 8.91
CA LEU A 100 -1.93 7.95 10.32
C LEU A 100 -0.56 7.48 10.83
N ARG A 101 -0.27 7.70 12.11
CA ARG A 101 0.97 7.20 12.77
C ARG A 101 2.28 7.71 12.13
N THR A 102 2.27 8.93 11.58
CA THR A 102 3.44 9.62 10.98
C THR A 102 4.65 9.75 11.90
N ARG A 103 4.47 9.64 13.22
CA ARG A 103 5.53 9.87 14.22
C ARG A 103 6.47 8.71 14.44
N ASN A 104 6.28 7.55 13.80
CA ASN A 104 7.13 6.40 14.07
C ASN A 104 8.37 6.32 13.18
N LYS A 105 9.22 7.35 13.23
CA LYS A 105 10.53 7.38 12.56
C LYS A 105 11.41 6.19 12.97
N ALA A 106 11.30 5.76 14.23
CA ALA A 106 12.01 4.59 14.74
C ALA A 106 11.59 3.30 14.01
N ASN A 107 10.30 3.09 13.76
CA ASN A 107 9.82 1.93 13.01
C ASN A 107 10.25 1.97 11.54
N ILE A 108 10.26 3.15 10.91
CA ILE A 108 10.75 3.29 9.53
C ILE A 108 12.23 2.89 9.47
N ARG A 109 13.05 3.45 10.37
CA ARG A 109 14.48 3.13 10.46
C ARG A 109 14.73 1.64 10.71
N LYS A 110 14.04 1.05 11.68
CA LYS A 110 14.17 -0.39 12.00
C LYS A 110 13.76 -1.28 10.82
N LEU A 111 12.69 -0.93 10.11
CA LEU A 111 12.26 -1.65 8.93
C LEU A 111 13.31 -1.56 7.82
N TRP A 112 13.94 -0.39 7.66
CA TRP A 112 14.98 -0.16 6.67
C TRP A 112 16.22 -1.01 6.94
N GLU A 113 16.80 -0.89 8.13
CA GLU A 113 17.98 -1.65 8.56
C GLU A 113 17.76 -3.15 8.41
N LEU A 114 16.57 -3.64 8.75
CA LEU A 114 16.20 -5.04 8.53
C LEU A 114 16.09 -5.38 7.05
N SER A 115 15.44 -4.54 6.24
CA SER A 115 15.28 -4.79 4.80
C SER A 115 16.64 -4.84 4.09
N GLU A 116 17.56 -3.94 4.42
CA GLU A 116 18.93 -3.94 3.87
C GLU A 116 19.69 -5.20 4.26
N LYS A 117 19.60 -5.60 5.54
CA LYS A 117 20.23 -6.83 6.03
C LYS A 117 19.71 -8.09 5.31
N GLU A 118 18.39 -8.21 5.17
CA GLU A 118 17.77 -9.41 4.60
C GLU A 118 17.90 -9.48 3.07
N THR A 119 18.00 -8.33 2.39
CA THR A 119 18.16 -8.28 0.92
C THR A 119 19.62 -8.19 0.47
N GLY A 120 20.54 -7.78 1.35
CA GLY A 120 21.92 -7.44 1.00
C GLY A 120 22.07 -6.17 0.16
N ILE A 121 20.99 -5.40 -0.03
CA ILE A 121 20.95 -4.17 -0.83
C ILE A 121 20.83 -2.99 0.12
N SER A 122 21.82 -2.10 0.11
CA SER A 122 21.74 -0.83 0.83
C SER A 122 21.31 0.30 -0.10
N ILE A 123 20.48 1.20 0.41
CA ILE A 123 20.11 2.42 -0.31
C ILE A 123 21.16 3.47 0.00
N GLN A 124 22.07 3.65 -0.96
CA GLN A 124 23.12 4.64 -0.87
C GLN A 124 22.51 6.06 -0.95
N PRO A 125 22.96 7.01 -0.12
CA PRO A 125 22.55 8.41 -0.21
C PRO A 125 22.93 9.05 -1.55
#